data_AF-A0A7L4QVP8-F1
#
_entry.id   AF-A0A7L4QVP8-F1
#
_cell.length_a   1.000
_cell.length_b   1.000
_cell.length_c   1.000
_cell.angle_alpha   90.00
_cell.angle_beta   90.00
_cell.angle_gamma   90.00
#
_symmetry.space_group_name_H-M   'P 1'
#
loop_
_entity.id
_entity.type
_entity.pdbx_description
1 polymer ?
#
loop_
_entity_poly.entity_id
_entity_poly.type
_entity_poly.pdbx_seq_one_letter_code
_entity_poly.pdbx_strand_id
1 'polypeptide(L)'
;MTQPDPTSRICEIMQDFARITGLDPPTVSPERYLWTDAFAVCNYLTLFQRTNDQAYRDLALCLVGQVHHVLGQHRPDDPRRGWISGLREQEGELHPTIGGLRIGKKLNERMSGEPFDERLEWDRDGQYYHYLTKWMHALSRVSRVTGDPVYLRWAVELA
;
A
#
# COMPACT_ATOMS: atom_id res chain seq x y z
N MET A 1 -17.91 -9.15 34.41
CA MET A 1 -18.08 -8.85 32.97
C MET A 1 -16.78 -9.20 32.27
N THR A 2 -16.78 -10.27 31.47
CA THR A 2 -15.66 -10.61 30.59
C THR A 2 -15.50 -9.47 29.59
N GLN A 3 -14.31 -8.86 29.55
CA GLN A 3 -13.97 -7.90 28.50
C GLN A 3 -14.23 -8.57 27.13
N PRO A 4 -14.91 -7.91 26.17
CA PRO A 4 -15.07 -8.48 24.84
C PRO A 4 -13.70 -8.81 24.25
N ASP A 5 -13.59 -9.94 23.56
CA ASP A 5 -12.35 -10.35 22.91
C ASP A 5 -11.91 -9.22 21.95
N PRO A 6 -10.72 -8.62 22.15
CA PRO A 6 -10.25 -7.54 21.31
C PRO A 6 -10.18 -7.94 19.83
N THR A 7 -10.08 -9.24 19.54
CA THR A 7 -10.05 -9.77 18.16
C THR A 7 -11.34 -9.44 17.39
N SER A 8 -12.52 -9.60 17.99
CA SER A 8 -13.81 -9.30 17.33
C SER A 8 -13.89 -7.84 16.88
N ARG A 9 -13.42 -6.92 17.73
CA ARG A 9 -13.42 -5.49 17.41
C ARG A 9 -12.46 -5.15 16.28
N ILE A 10 -11.29 -5.81 16.23
CA ILE A 10 -10.32 -5.61 15.15
C ILE A 10 -10.88 -6.18 13.83
N CYS A 11 -11.58 -7.32 13.86
CA CYS A 11 -12.25 -7.88 12.69
C CYS A 11 -13.22 -6.86 12.07
N GLU A 12 -14.10 -6.25 12.88
CA GLU A 12 -15.03 -5.22 12.41
C GLU A 12 -14.31 -4.03 11.77
N ILE A 13 -13.30 -3.48 12.45
CA ILE A 13 -12.52 -2.33 11.96
C ILE A 13 -11.85 -2.66 10.63
N MET A 14 -11.27 -3.85 10.50
CA MET A 14 -10.55 -4.26 9.30
C MET A 14 -11.48 -4.62 8.14
N GLN A 15 -12.70 -5.10 8.40
CA GLN A 15 -13.74 -5.26 7.39
C GLN A 15 -14.25 -3.90 6.90
N ASP A 16 -14.49 -2.96 7.82
CA ASP A 16 -14.85 -1.60 7.45
C ASP A 16 -13.75 -0.91 6.66
N PHE A 17 -12.47 -1.08 7.04
CA PHE A 17 -11.34 -0.58 6.27
C PHE A 17 -11.35 -1.10 4.83
N ALA A 18 -11.58 -2.40 4.63
CA ALA A 18 -11.63 -2.99 3.29
C ALA A 18 -12.74 -2.34 2.45
N ARG A 19 -13.92 -2.19 3.05
CA ARG A 19 -15.11 -1.62 2.40
C ARG A 19 -14.95 -0.14 2.07
N ILE A 20 -14.54 0.70 3.03
CA ILE A 20 -14.50 2.15 2.83
C ILE A 20 -13.37 2.59 1.90
N THR A 21 -12.28 1.83 1.83
CA THR A 21 -11.14 2.15 0.96
C THR A 21 -11.27 1.57 -0.45
N GLY A 22 -12.30 0.75 -0.70
CA GLY A 22 -12.50 0.07 -1.98
C GLY A 22 -11.53 -1.07 -2.25
N LEU A 23 -11.04 -1.72 -1.18
CA LEU A 23 -10.28 -2.96 -1.27
C LEU A 23 -11.20 -4.15 -1.58
N ASP A 24 -12.29 -4.27 -0.83
CA ASP A 24 -13.29 -5.33 -1.00
C ASP A 24 -14.71 -4.82 -0.63
N PRO A 25 -15.67 -4.82 -1.58
CA PRO A 25 -15.47 -5.12 -3.00
C PRO A 25 -14.54 -4.09 -3.66
N PRO A 26 -13.77 -4.48 -4.69
CA PRO A 26 -12.85 -3.57 -5.37
C PRO A 26 -13.61 -2.47 -6.10
N THR A 27 -13.14 -1.24 -6.00
CA THR A 27 -13.69 -0.08 -6.73
C THR A 27 -12.76 0.35 -7.86
N VAL A 28 -13.28 1.13 -8.82
CA VAL A 28 -12.49 1.66 -9.94
C VAL A 28 -11.45 2.70 -9.50
N SER A 29 -11.68 3.35 -8.36
CA SER A 29 -10.82 4.39 -7.80
C SER A 29 -10.67 4.19 -6.29
N PRO A 30 -9.90 3.18 -5.85
CA PRO A 30 -9.69 2.91 -4.44
C PRO A 30 -8.84 4.02 -3.79
N GLU A 31 -9.07 4.26 -2.50
CA GLU A 31 -8.28 5.20 -1.72
C GLU A 31 -7.10 4.49 -1.07
N ARG A 32 -5.89 4.78 -1.56
CA ARG A 32 -4.64 4.22 -1.04
C ARG A 32 -3.82 5.31 -0.38
N TYR A 33 -3.31 5.00 0.81
CA TYR A 33 -2.44 5.87 1.58
C TYR A 33 -1.39 5.00 2.27
N LEU A 34 -0.15 5.10 1.80
CA LEU A 34 0.87 4.06 1.99
C LEU A 34 1.14 3.74 3.47
N TRP A 35 1.10 4.74 4.35
CA TRP A 35 1.30 4.54 5.78
C TRP A 35 0.19 3.70 6.40
N THR A 36 -1.08 4.07 6.19
CA THR A 36 -2.22 3.33 6.75
C THR A 36 -2.34 1.94 6.13
N ASP A 37 -2.09 1.82 4.82
CA ASP A 37 -2.10 0.54 4.13
C ASP A 37 -1.04 -0.42 4.70
N ALA A 38 0.16 0.07 5.04
CA ALA A 38 1.20 -0.76 5.65
C ALA A 38 0.77 -1.36 7.00
N PHE A 39 0.06 -0.58 7.83
CA PHE A 39 -0.52 -1.11 9.07
C PHE A 39 -1.66 -2.08 8.80
N ALA A 40 -2.53 -1.77 7.83
CA ALA A 40 -3.62 -2.64 7.44
C ALA A 40 -3.14 -4.03 6.99
N VAL A 41 -2.10 -4.11 6.15
CA VAL A 41 -1.44 -5.38 5.78
C VAL A 41 -1.00 -6.14 7.03
N CYS A 42 -0.29 -5.49 7.96
CA CYS A 42 0.17 -6.14 9.18
C CYS A 42 -1.00 -6.63 10.06
N ASN A 43 -2.09 -5.87 10.14
CA ASN A 43 -3.27 -6.22 10.91
C ASN A 43 -3.99 -7.43 10.30
N TYR A 44 -4.19 -7.45 8.98
CA TYR A 44 -4.77 -8.59 8.27
C TYR A 44 -3.95 -9.87 8.46
N LEU A 45 -2.62 -9.80 8.32
CA LEU A 45 -1.76 -10.95 8.58
C LEU A 45 -1.86 -11.42 10.04
N THR A 46 -2.01 -10.50 10.99
CA THR A 46 -2.18 -10.85 12.41
C THR A 46 -3.53 -11.51 12.68
N LEU A 47 -4.61 -11.01 12.05
CA LEU A 47 -5.93 -11.63 12.13
C LEU A 47 -5.89 -13.04 11.56
N PHE A 48 -5.32 -13.23 10.36
CA PHE A 48 -5.10 -14.54 9.77
C PHE A 48 -4.39 -15.51 10.74
N GLN A 49 -3.31 -15.08 11.37
CA GLN A 49 -2.57 -15.94 12.32
C GLN A 49 -3.37 -16.28 13.58
N ARG A 50 -4.27 -15.40 14.03
CA ARG A 50 -5.08 -15.61 15.24
C ARG A 50 -6.33 -16.44 14.99
N THR A 51 -6.97 -16.28 13.84
CA THR A 51 -8.25 -16.91 13.52
C THR A 51 -8.11 -18.09 12.59
N ASN A 52 -6.98 -18.21 11.89
CA ASN A 52 -6.74 -19.15 10.78
C ASN A 52 -7.72 -18.97 9.60
N ASP A 53 -8.36 -17.79 9.51
CA ASP A 53 -9.29 -17.45 8.43
C ASP A 53 -8.53 -16.89 7.22
N GLN A 54 -8.52 -17.66 6.12
CA GLN A 54 -7.79 -17.33 4.89
C GLN A 54 -8.26 -16.00 4.27
N ALA A 55 -9.50 -15.56 4.52
CA ALA A 55 -10.00 -14.30 3.98
C ALA A 55 -9.11 -13.11 4.38
N TYR A 56 -8.54 -13.12 5.59
CA TYR A 56 -7.62 -12.05 6.01
C TYR A 56 -6.26 -12.12 5.32
N ARG A 57 -5.77 -13.33 5.02
CA ARG A 57 -4.57 -13.46 4.18
C ARG A 57 -4.85 -12.89 2.80
N ASP A 58 -5.96 -13.26 2.19
CA ASP A 58 -6.33 -12.82 0.84
C ASP A 58 -6.51 -11.30 0.78
N LEU A 59 -7.16 -10.69 1.78
CA LEU A 59 -7.25 -9.24 1.91
C LEU A 59 -5.88 -8.55 2.01
N ALA A 60 -4.92 -9.14 2.75
CA ALA A 60 -3.57 -8.60 2.82
C ALA A 60 -2.88 -8.62 1.44
N LEU A 61 -3.03 -9.71 0.68
CA LEU A 61 -2.41 -9.84 -0.65
C LEU A 61 -3.08 -8.93 -1.67
N CYS A 62 -4.41 -8.86 -1.67
CA CYS A 62 -5.18 -7.92 -2.49
C CYS A 62 -4.76 -6.47 -2.20
N LEU A 63 -4.55 -6.11 -0.92
CA LEU A 63 -4.12 -4.77 -0.55
C LEU A 63 -2.71 -4.46 -1.05
N VAL A 64 -1.78 -5.41 -0.95
CA VAL A 64 -0.42 -5.25 -1.51
C VAL A 64 -0.50 -4.99 -3.02
N GLY A 65 -1.22 -5.85 -3.75
CA GLY A 65 -1.40 -5.70 -5.20
C GLY A 65 -2.04 -4.35 -5.56
N GLN A 66 -3.11 -3.96 -4.87
CA GLN A 66 -3.79 -2.69 -5.12
C GLN A 66 -2.90 -1.47 -4.79
N VAL A 67 -2.11 -1.52 -3.71
CA VAL A 67 -1.11 -0.47 -3.41
C VAL A 67 -0.08 -0.36 -4.52
N HIS A 68 0.44 -1.48 -5.03
CA HIS A 68 1.43 -1.49 -6.11
C HIS A 68 0.89 -0.91 -7.41
N HIS A 69 -0.31 -1.31 -7.84
CA HIS A 69 -0.91 -0.81 -9.08
C HIS A 69 -1.35 0.66 -8.96
N VAL A 70 -1.78 1.09 -7.78
CA VAL A 70 -2.19 2.48 -7.56
C VAL A 70 -0.97 3.36 -7.34
N LEU A 71 -0.18 3.09 -6.29
CA LEU A 71 0.88 3.97 -5.82
C LEU A 71 2.23 3.75 -6.53
N GLY A 72 2.43 2.63 -7.23
CA GLY A 72 3.63 2.39 -8.06
C GLY A 72 3.55 3.02 -9.45
N GLN A 73 2.40 3.59 -9.82
CA GLN A 73 2.18 4.25 -11.10
C GLN A 73 1.94 5.75 -10.92
N HIS A 74 2.25 6.52 -11.97
CA HIS A 74 1.86 7.91 -12.07
C HIS A 74 0.33 8.03 -12.06
N ARG A 75 -0.17 9.15 -11.53
CA ARG A 75 -1.61 9.38 -11.43
C ARG A 75 -2.22 9.63 -12.81
N PRO A 76 -3.52 9.37 -13.01
CA PRO A 76 -4.20 9.67 -14.27
C PRO A 76 -4.19 11.16 -14.65
N ASP A 77 -4.09 12.04 -13.64
CA ASP A 77 -4.01 13.51 -13.77
C ASP A 77 -2.57 14.04 -13.79
N ASP A 78 -1.55 13.17 -13.75
CA ASP A 78 -0.14 13.55 -13.95
C ASP A 78 0.19 13.51 -15.46
N PRO A 79 1.00 14.45 -15.99
CA PRO A 79 1.47 14.38 -17.37
C PRO A 79 2.35 13.15 -17.65
N ARG A 80 3.05 12.62 -16.63
CA ARG A 80 3.80 11.36 -16.69
C ARG A 80 2.83 10.18 -16.66
N ARG A 81 3.17 9.08 -17.32
CA ARG A 81 2.30 7.90 -17.46
C ARG A 81 3.05 6.61 -17.15
N GLY A 82 2.31 5.59 -16.75
CA GLY A 82 2.84 4.26 -16.44
C GLY A 82 3.52 4.20 -15.07
N TRP A 83 4.39 3.20 -14.89
CA TRP A 83 5.13 2.97 -13.66
C TRP A 83 6.11 4.10 -13.35
N ILE A 84 6.25 4.44 -12.07
CA ILE A 84 7.16 5.48 -11.58
C ILE A 84 8.63 5.14 -11.90
N SER A 85 8.95 3.84 -11.99
CA SER A 85 10.24 3.34 -12.45
C SER A 85 10.59 3.70 -13.90
N GLY A 86 9.61 4.10 -14.70
CA GLY A 86 9.74 4.21 -16.15
C GLY A 86 9.78 2.86 -16.87
N LEU A 87 9.56 1.74 -16.15
CA LEU A 87 9.45 0.43 -16.76
C LEU A 87 8.17 0.32 -17.59
N ARG A 88 8.27 -0.46 -18.65
CA ARG A 88 7.15 -0.88 -19.49
C ARG A 88 6.28 -1.89 -18.73
N GLU A 89 5.01 -1.96 -19.10
CA GLU A 89 3.97 -2.64 -18.31
C GLU A 89 4.36 -4.01 -17.76
N GLN A 90 4.84 -4.91 -18.63
CA GLN A 90 5.21 -6.27 -18.22
C GLN A 90 6.37 -6.31 -17.20
N GLU A 91 7.34 -5.40 -17.31
CA GLU A 91 8.45 -5.31 -16.35
C GLU A 91 8.02 -4.61 -15.07
N GLY A 92 7.15 -3.59 -15.17
CA GLY A 92 6.58 -2.90 -14.02
C GLY A 92 5.74 -3.82 -13.13
N GLU A 93 4.96 -4.72 -13.71
CA GLU A 93 4.22 -5.74 -12.96
C GLU A 93 5.13 -6.69 -12.16
N LEU A 94 6.31 -7.02 -12.70
CA LEU A 94 7.28 -7.86 -12.01
C LEU A 94 8.04 -7.11 -10.91
N HIS A 95 8.20 -5.79 -11.09
CA HIS A 95 9.02 -4.92 -10.25
C HIS A 95 8.27 -3.62 -9.86
N PRO A 96 7.09 -3.73 -9.22
CA PRO A 96 6.18 -2.61 -9.01
C PRO A 96 6.69 -1.58 -8.00
N THR A 97 7.76 -1.90 -7.27
CA THR A 97 8.35 -1.03 -6.24
C THR A 97 9.69 -0.44 -6.65
N ILE A 98 10.27 -0.85 -7.78
CA ILE A 98 11.47 -0.17 -8.33
C ILE A 98 11.12 1.30 -8.60
N GLY A 99 12.05 2.19 -8.28
CA GLY A 99 11.81 3.64 -8.41
C GLY A 99 10.89 4.22 -7.32
N GLY A 100 10.37 3.38 -6.43
CA GLY A 100 9.60 3.77 -5.26
C GLY A 100 8.09 3.76 -5.45
N LEU A 101 7.40 4.29 -4.45
CA LEU A 101 5.94 4.40 -4.40
C LEU A 101 5.54 5.82 -4.02
N ARG A 102 4.45 6.30 -4.62
CA ARG A 102 3.69 7.43 -4.11
C ARG A 102 3.17 7.14 -2.70
N ILE A 103 2.85 8.19 -1.94
CA ILE A 103 2.26 8.05 -0.61
C ILE A 103 0.73 8.16 -0.61
N GLY A 104 0.12 8.65 -1.70
CA GLY A 104 -1.33 8.69 -1.86
C GLY A 104 -1.98 10.01 -1.45
N LYS A 105 -1.25 11.12 -1.55
CA LYS A 105 -1.80 12.46 -1.32
C LYS A 105 -2.63 12.95 -2.50
N LYS A 106 -3.42 14.01 -2.28
CA LYS A 106 -4.42 14.48 -3.25
C LYS A 106 -3.80 15.22 -4.45
N LEU A 107 -2.71 15.94 -4.24
CA LEU A 107 -2.03 16.71 -5.28
C LEU A 107 -0.85 15.94 -5.84
N ASN A 108 -0.50 16.15 -7.11
CA ASN A 108 0.71 15.60 -7.69
C ASN A 108 1.97 16.10 -6.97
N GLU A 109 3.03 15.31 -7.05
CA GLU A 109 4.39 15.73 -6.68
C GLU A 109 4.75 17.03 -7.43
N ARG A 110 5.54 17.90 -6.78
CA ARG A 110 6.03 19.13 -7.39
C ARG A 110 6.90 18.83 -8.61
N MET A 111 6.54 19.43 -9.76
CA MET A 111 7.31 19.27 -10.99
C MET A 111 8.63 20.02 -10.94
N SER A 112 9.60 19.59 -11.75
CA SER A 112 10.85 20.31 -11.91
C SER A 112 10.60 21.72 -12.46
N GLY A 113 11.09 22.74 -11.77
CA GLY A 113 10.87 24.16 -12.12
C GLY A 113 9.63 24.80 -11.48
N GLU A 114 8.73 24.04 -10.85
CA GLU A 114 7.66 24.63 -10.03
C GLU A 114 8.25 25.25 -8.76
N PRO A 115 7.81 26.47 -8.38
CA PRO A 115 8.25 27.11 -7.16
C PRO A 115 7.84 26.26 -5.95
N PHE A 116 8.73 26.23 -4.95
CA PHE A 116 8.43 25.61 -3.67
C PHE A 116 7.37 26.42 -2.92
N ASP A 117 6.34 25.74 -2.44
CA ASP A 117 5.30 26.32 -1.57
C ASP A 117 5.12 25.42 -0.35
N GLU A 118 5.65 25.86 0.80
CA GLU A 118 5.66 25.10 2.04
C GLU A 118 4.29 24.53 2.42
N ARG A 119 3.21 25.28 2.18
CA ARG A 119 1.87 24.85 2.58
C ARG A 119 1.34 23.78 1.64
N LEU A 120 1.57 23.93 0.34
CA LEU A 120 1.16 22.94 -0.66
C LEU A 120 1.95 21.63 -0.53
N GLU A 121 3.22 21.66 -0.12
CA GLU A 121 4.02 20.43 0.03
C GLU A 121 3.39 19.41 1.00
N TRP A 122 2.58 19.84 1.98
CA TRP A 122 1.88 18.93 2.89
C TRP A 122 0.76 18.12 2.22
N ASP A 123 0.24 18.63 1.11
CA ASP A 123 -0.87 18.05 0.33
C ASP A 123 -0.41 17.39 -0.98
N ARG A 124 0.88 17.51 -1.32
CA ARG A 124 1.51 16.90 -2.48
C ARG A 124 1.94 15.48 -2.23
N ASP A 125 1.82 14.67 -3.27
CA ASP A 125 2.40 13.34 -3.32
C ASP A 125 3.93 13.42 -3.38
N GLY A 126 4.56 12.26 -3.28
CA GLY A 126 6.00 12.14 -3.33
C GLY A 126 6.44 10.84 -2.67
N GLN A 127 7.70 10.79 -2.28
CA GLN A 127 8.29 9.63 -1.65
C GLN A 127 8.84 9.98 -0.27
N TYR A 128 8.24 9.42 0.77
CA TYR A 128 8.63 9.69 2.15
C TYR A 128 9.34 8.48 2.72
N TYR A 129 10.61 8.65 3.07
CA TYR A 129 11.48 7.57 3.56
C TYR A 129 10.82 6.70 4.66
N HIS A 130 10.17 7.33 5.64
CA HIS A 130 9.53 6.59 6.74
C HIS A 130 8.26 5.83 6.32
N TYR A 131 7.58 6.26 5.25
CA TYR A 131 6.45 5.52 4.67
C TYR A 131 6.96 4.30 3.91
N LEU A 132 7.99 4.48 3.08
CA LEU A 132 8.63 3.39 2.32
C LEU A 132 9.18 2.32 3.27
N THR A 133 9.91 2.70 4.32
CA THR A 133 10.44 1.74 5.30
C THR A 133 9.34 0.99 6.05
N LYS A 134 8.20 1.64 6.34
CA LYS A 134 7.04 0.95 6.92
C LYS A 134 6.41 -0.04 5.93
N TRP A 135 6.38 0.29 4.64
CA TRP A 135 5.91 -0.62 3.59
C TRP A 135 6.87 -1.79 3.35
N MET A 136 8.19 -1.57 3.35
CA MET A 136 9.20 -2.63 3.34
C MET A 136 8.98 -3.62 4.49
N HIS A 137 8.68 -3.11 5.69
CA HIS A 137 8.34 -3.96 6.82
C HIS A 137 7.08 -4.79 6.54
N ALA A 138 6.01 -4.18 6.03
CA ALA A 138 4.78 -4.89 5.69
C ALA A 138 5.05 -6.01 4.67
N LEU A 139 5.79 -5.73 3.60
CA LEU A 139 6.19 -6.71 2.59
C LEU A 139 7.05 -7.85 3.16
N SER A 140 8.02 -7.54 4.03
CA SER A 140 8.79 -8.55 4.76
C SER A 140 7.90 -9.46 5.62
N ARG A 141 6.85 -8.90 6.25
CA ARG A 141 5.86 -9.67 7.01
C ARG A 141 5.03 -10.57 6.10
N VAL A 142 4.60 -10.09 4.93
CA VAL A 142 3.87 -10.89 3.94
C VAL A 142 4.73 -12.06 3.47
N SER A 143 5.99 -11.82 3.11
CA SER A 143 6.93 -12.88 2.69
C SER A 143 7.04 -13.96 3.76
N ARG A 144 7.20 -13.57 5.03
CA ARG A 144 7.32 -14.53 6.14
C ARG A 144 6.05 -15.35 6.39
N VAL A 145 4.88 -14.75 6.26
CA VAL A 145 3.60 -15.43 6.52
C VAL A 145 3.21 -16.34 5.36
N THR A 146 3.50 -15.95 4.13
CA THR A 146 3.14 -16.71 2.92
C THR A 146 4.19 -17.71 2.48
N GLY A 147 5.45 -17.49 2.86
CA GLY A 147 6.61 -18.23 2.34
C GLY A 147 7.06 -17.76 0.96
N ASP A 148 6.43 -16.74 0.38
CA ASP A 148 6.75 -16.26 -0.97
C ASP A 148 7.87 -15.21 -0.92
N PRO A 149 9.04 -15.48 -1.54
CA PRO A 149 10.17 -14.56 -1.54
C PRO A 149 9.95 -13.31 -2.41
N VAL A 150 8.93 -13.27 -3.28
CA VAL A 150 8.69 -12.11 -4.15
C VAL A 150 8.44 -10.83 -3.34
N TYR A 151 7.71 -10.92 -2.23
CA TYR A 151 7.43 -9.78 -1.37
C TYR A 151 8.71 -9.25 -0.70
N LEU A 152 9.67 -10.11 -0.36
CA LEU A 152 10.95 -9.66 0.17
C LEU A 152 11.78 -8.95 -0.91
N ARG A 153 11.74 -9.42 -2.16
CA ARG A 153 12.37 -8.73 -3.28
C ARG A 153 11.81 -7.32 -3.45
N TRP A 154 10.47 -7.19 -3.50
CA TRP A 154 9.82 -5.88 -3.61
C TRP A 154 10.15 -4.95 -2.43
N ALA A 155 10.36 -5.49 -1.23
CA ALA A 155 10.84 -4.71 -0.09
C ALA A 155 12.27 -4.19 -0.30
N VAL A 156 13.16 -5.02 -0.85
CA VAL A 156 14.56 -4.64 -1.14
C VAL A 156 14.64 -3.63 -2.28
N GLU A 157 13.76 -3.72 -3.28
CA GLU A 157 13.70 -2.77 -4.41
C GLU A 157 13.38 -1.32 -3.99
N LEU A 158 12.86 -1.11 -2.78
CA LEU A 158 12.58 0.21 -2.22
C LEU A 158 13.78 0.84 -1.48
N ALA A 159 14.85 0.06 -1.25
CA ALA A 159 15.96 0.42 -0.36
C ALA A 159 17.01 1.33 -1.00
#